data_AF-A0A800ES10-F1
#
_entry.id   AF-A0A800ES10-F1
#
_cell.length_a   1.000
_cell.length_b   1.000
_cell.length_c   1.000
_cell.angle_alpha   90.00
_cell.angle_beta   90.00
_cell.angle_gamma   90.00
#
_symmetry.space_group_name_H-M   'P 1'
#
loop_
_entity.id
_entity.type
_entity.pdbx_description
1 polymer ?
#
loop_
_entity_poly.entity_id
_entity_poly.type
_entity_poly.pdbx_seq_one_letter_code
_entity_poly.pdbx_strand_id
1 'polypeptide(L)'
;LPDWSAHPRTRAVTHQDRPSSNSTLIIEDAFRADQKSWQFFGQLAPSYRRDYIGWIDSAKRQTTKEKRLREALELLADEQKLPLR
;
A
#
# COMPACT_ATOMS: atom_id res chain seq x y z
N LEU A 1 26.53 40.48 4.05
CA LEU A 1 25.82 39.85 2.90
C LEU A 1 25.76 38.36 3.18
N PRO A 2 24.59 37.72 3.39
CA PRO A 2 24.51 36.28 3.57
C PRO A 2 24.39 35.56 2.22
N ASP A 3 25.25 34.56 2.06
CA ASP A 3 25.39 33.65 0.94
C ASP A 3 24.22 32.66 0.86
N TRP A 4 23.54 32.58 -0.29
CA TRP A 4 22.43 31.68 -0.55
C TRP A 4 22.95 30.37 -1.18
N SER A 5 23.85 29.68 -0.48
CA SER A 5 24.30 28.37 -0.95
C SER A 5 23.11 27.39 -1.06
N ALA A 6 22.85 26.98 -2.30
CA ALA A 6 21.74 26.16 -2.74
C ALA A 6 21.63 24.85 -1.94
N HIS A 7 20.54 24.70 -1.20
CA HIS A 7 20.16 23.40 -0.65
C HIS A 7 19.40 22.66 -1.75
N PRO A 8 19.79 21.43 -2.15
CA PRO A 8 18.95 20.63 -3.02
C PRO A 8 17.61 20.44 -2.31
N ARG A 9 16.50 20.75 -3.00
CA ARG A 9 15.16 20.33 -2.58
C ARG A 9 15.08 18.81 -2.72
N THR A 10 15.73 18.09 -1.82
CA THR A 10 15.45 16.68 -1.58
C THR A 10 14.00 16.63 -1.12
N ARG A 11 13.12 16.24 -2.04
CA ARG A 11 11.75 15.83 -1.75
C ARG A 11 11.90 14.74 -0.69
N ALA A 12 11.65 15.10 0.57
CA ALA A 12 11.56 14.11 1.63
C ALA A 12 10.50 13.12 1.17
N VAL A 13 10.92 11.92 0.80
CA VAL A 13 10.00 10.79 0.64
C VAL A 13 9.49 10.54 2.04
N THR A 14 8.37 11.15 2.37
CA THR A 14 7.66 10.91 3.60
C THR A 14 7.30 9.43 3.59
N HIS A 15 8.06 8.59 4.30
CA HIS A 15 7.62 7.25 4.67
C HIS A 15 6.48 7.42 5.71
N GLN A 16 5.34 7.93 5.26
CA GLN A 16 4.16 8.08 6.07
C GLN A 16 3.50 6.71 6.21
N ASP A 17 3.22 6.35 7.46
CA ASP A 17 2.52 5.15 7.93
C ASP A 17 3.17 3.80 7.59
N ARG A 18 3.88 3.23 8.56
CA ARG A 18 4.10 1.78 8.59
C ARG A 18 2.76 1.16 9.00
N PRO A 19 2.13 0.30 8.17
CA PRO A 19 0.92 -0.36 8.59
C PRO A 19 1.21 -1.17 9.85
N SER A 20 0.30 -1.08 10.83
CA SER A 20 0.45 -1.78 12.10
C SER A 20 0.41 -3.30 11.85
N SER A 21 1.17 -4.08 12.61
CA SER A 21 1.33 -5.53 12.35
C SER A 21 -0.03 -6.26 12.32
N ASN A 22 -1.01 -5.83 13.12
CA ASN A 22 -2.32 -6.47 13.19
C ASN A 22 -3.19 -6.23 11.93
N SER A 23 -3.15 -5.03 11.32
CA SER A 23 -3.93 -4.75 10.11
C SER A 23 -3.35 -5.48 8.90
N THR A 24 -2.02 -5.64 8.87
CA THR A 24 -1.32 -6.43 7.84
C THR A 24 -1.82 -7.88 7.83
N LEU A 25 -1.93 -8.52 8.99
CA LEU A 25 -2.37 -9.92 9.09
C LEU A 25 -3.79 -10.13 8.54
N ILE A 26 -4.72 -9.22 8.86
CA ILE A 26 -6.12 -9.30 8.39
C ILE A 26 -6.19 -9.17 6.87
N ILE A 27 -5.42 -8.24 6.30
CA ILE A 27 -5.39 -8.00 4.84
C ILE A 27 -4.72 -9.17 4.11
N GLU A 28 -3.62 -9.71 4.66
CA GLU A 28 -2.95 -10.89 4.09
C GLU A 28 -3.86 -12.12 4.12
N ASP A 29 -4.63 -12.33 5.18
CA ASP A 29 -5.57 -13.46 5.28
C ASP A 29 -6.66 -13.37 4.20
N ALA A 30 -7.18 -12.16 3.96
CA ALA A 30 -8.12 -11.91 2.87
C ALA A 30 -7.50 -12.15 1.49
N PHE A 31 -6.22 -11.81 1.28
CA PHE A 31 -5.52 -12.13 0.04
C PHE A 31 -5.27 -13.62 -0.10
N ARG A 32 -5.01 -14.35 0.98
CA ARG A 32 -4.83 -15.82 0.94
C ARG A 32 -6.09 -16.56 0.51
N ALA A 33 -7.27 -16.00 0.74
CA ALA A 33 -8.53 -16.57 0.24
C ALA A 33 -8.58 -16.61 -1.30
N ASP A 34 -7.82 -15.75 -1.99
CA ASP A 34 -7.63 -15.77 -3.44
C ASP A 34 -6.18 -16.10 -3.79
N GLN A 35 -5.96 -17.34 -4.20
CA GLN A 35 -4.62 -17.85 -4.49
C GLN A 35 -3.90 -17.07 -5.60
N LYS A 36 -4.61 -16.51 -6.59
CA LYS A 36 -4.01 -15.74 -7.68
C LYS A 36 -3.48 -14.41 -7.14
N SER A 37 -4.33 -13.71 -6.40
CA SER A 37 -3.99 -12.45 -5.75
C SER A 37 -2.83 -12.61 -4.75
N TRP A 38 -2.83 -13.68 -3.95
CA TRP A 38 -1.76 -13.98 -2.99
C TRP A 38 -0.40 -14.24 -3.67
N GLN A 39 -0.39 -15.01 -4.76
CA GLN A 39 0.85 -15.29 -5.49
C GLN A 39 1.46 -14.04 -6.10
N PHE A 40 0.64 -13.17 -6.71
CA PHE A 40 1.13 -11.92 -7.27
C PHE A 40 1.59 -10.96 -6.16
N PHE A 41 0.81 -10.85 -5.08
CA PHE A 41 1.16 -10.04 -3.91
C PHE A 41 2.50 -10.45 -3.30
N GLY A 42 2.78 -11.75 -3.19
CA GLY A 42 4.06 -12.28 -2.73
C GLY A 42 5.25 -11.94 -3.64
N GLN A 43 5.02 -11.78 -4.94
CA GLN A 43 6.02 -11.38 -5.93
C GLN A 43 6.30 -9.87 -5.94
N LEU A 44 5.38 -9.06 -5.40
CA LEU A 44 5.56 -7.62 -5.32
C LEU A 44 6.71 -7.23 -4.36
N ALA A 45 7.45 -6.19 -4.77
CA ALA A 45 8.48 -5.60 -3.91
C ALA A 45 7.86 -5.14 -2.57
N PRO A 46 8.61 -5.20 -1.45
CA PRO A 46 8.09 -4.85 -0.13
C PRO A 46 7.43 -3.47 -0.05
N SER A 47 7.90 -2.50 -0.85
CA SER A 47 7.27 -1.16 -0.92
C SER A 47 5.83 -1.24 -1.43
N TYR A 48 5.59 -1.92 -2.54
CA TYR A 48 4.25 -2.04 -3.13
C TYR A 48 3.30 -2.76 -2.18
N ARG A 49 3.76 -3.82 -1.50
CA ARG A 49 2.95 -4.52 -0.49
C ARG A 49 2.51 -3.58 0.62
N ARG A 50 3.44 -2.75 1.13
CA ARG A 50 3.12 -1.73 2.15
C ARG A 50 2.13 -0.69 1.64
N ASP A 51 2.25 -0.29 0.38
CA ASP A 51 1.35 0.70 -0.22
C ASP A 51 -0.10 0.17 -0.28
N TYR A 52 -0.29 -1.09 -0.70
CA TYR A 52 -1.62 -1.75 -0.66
C TYR A 52 -2.19 -1.82 0.76
N ILE A 53 -1.38 -2.29 1.71
CA ILE A 53 -1.82 -2.45 3.10
C ILE A 53 -2.16 -1.07 3.69
N GLY A 54 -1.30 -0.06 3.50
CA GLY A 54 -1.53 1.29 3.99
C GLY A 54 -2.74 1.96 3.34
N TRP A 55 -2.97 1.73 2.04
CA TRP A 55 -4.17 2.22 1.36
C TRP A 55 -5.44 1.59 1.92
N ILE A 56 -5.48 0.28 2.18
CA ILE A 56 -6.64 -0.37 2.80
C ILE A 56 -6.80 0.11 4.26
N ASP A 57 -5.72 0.13 5.04
CA ASP A 57 -5.77 0.45 6.46
C ASP A 57 -6.08 1.92 6.74
N SER A 58 -5.69 2.83 5.84
CA SER A 58 -6.04 4.26 5.95
C SER A 58 -7.55 4.54 5.92
N ALA A 59 -8.38 3.58 5.49
CA ALA A 59 -9.84 3.72 5.55
C ALA A 59 -10.34 3.53 6.98
N LYS A 60 -10.91 4.58 7.59
CA LYS A 60 -11.45 4.51 8.96
C LYS A 60 -12.76 3.72 9.08
N ARG A 61 -13.50 3.56 7.97
CA ARG A 61 -14.81 2.88 7.93
C ARG A 61 -14.65 1.47 7.39
N GLN A 62 -15.28 0.50 8.06
CA GLN A 62 -15.22 -0.91 7.67
C GLN A 62 -15.73 -1.14 6.23
N THR A 63 -16.84 -0.49 5.86
CA THR A 63 -17.39 -0.57 4.50
C THR A 63 -16.44 -0.03 3.43
N THR A 64 -15.61 0.96 3.78
CA THR A 64 -14.56 1.48 2.88
C THR A 64 -13.36 0.54 2.83
N LYS A 65 -12.96 -0.06 3.96
CA LYS A 65 -11.91 -1.09 3.99
C LYS A 65 -12.28 -2.26 3.07
N GLU A 66 -13.51 -2.75 3.15
CA GLU A 66 -14.02 -3.83 2.29
C GLU A 66 -14.04 -3.46 0.80
N LYS A 67 -14.42 -2.23 0.46
CA LYS A 67 -14.35 -1.75 -0.93
C LYS A 67 -12.92 -1.73 -1.44
N ARG A 68 -11.99 -1.13 -0.68
CA ARG A 68 -10.56 -1.08 -1.04
C ARG A 68 -9.92 -2.47 -1.09
N LEU A 69 -10.32 -3.37 -0.20
CA LEU A 69 -9.84 -4.75 -0.20
C LEU A 69 -10.28 -5.49 -1.47
N ARG A 70 -11.54 -5.33 -1.91
CA ARG A 70 -12.00 -5.89 -3.18
C ARG A 70 -11.28 -5.29 -4.38
N GLU A 71 -11.14 -3.97 -4.42
CA GLU A 71 -10.36 -3.30 -5.47
C GLU A 71 -8.91 -3.77 -5.49
N ALA A 72 -8.30 -4.01 -4.32
CA ALA A 72 -6.94 -4.54 -4.23
C ALA A 72 -6.86 -5.97 -4.79
N LEU A 73 -7.83 -6.84 -4.47
CA LEU A 73 -7.92 -8.19 -5.05
C LEU A 73 -8.06 -8.15 -6.57
N GLU A 74 -8.94 -7.30 -7.11
CA GLU A 74 -9.11 -7.15 -8.57
C GLU A 74 -7.80 -6.70 -9.23
N LEU A 75 -7.12 -5.69 -8.67
CA LEU A 75 -5.84 -5.23 -9.19
C LEU A 75 -4.74 -6.30 -9.12
N LEU A 76 -4.66 -7.04 -8.02
CA LEU A 76 -3.67 -8.10 -7.86
C LEU A 76 -3.96 -9.29 -8.78
N ALA A 77 -5.23 -9.62 -9.00
CA ALA A 77 -5.66 -10.65 -9.94
C ALA A 77 -5.38 -10.25 -11.40
N ASP A 78 -5.44 -8.96 -11.72
CA ASP A 78 -5.06 -8.39 -13.02
C ASP A 78 -3.56 -8.06 -13.14
N GLU A 79 -2.76 -8.38 -12.13
CA GLU A 79 -1.32 -8.10 -12.07
C GLU A 79 -0.98 -6.60 -12.24
N GLN A 80 -1.93 -5.74 -11.89
CA GLN A 80 -1.80 -4.29 -11.97
C GLN A 80 -1.30 -3.70 -10.66
N LYS A 81 -0.59 -2.56 -10.76
CA LYS A 81 -0.11 -1.80 -9.60
C LYS A 81 -1.20 -0.88 -9.09
N LEU A 82 -1.20 -0.63 -7.79
CA LEU A 82 -2.12 0.31 -7.16
C LEU A 82 -1.98 1.70 -7.80
N PRO A 83 -3.07 2.28 -8.37
CA PRO A 83 -3.04 3.63 -8.89
C PRO A 83 -3.13 4.62 -7.72
N LEU A 84 -2.00 4.83 -7.03
CA LEU A 84 -1.84 5.93 -6.08
C LEU A 84 -1.83 7.24 -6.90
N ARG A 85 -2.89 8.04 -6.79
CA ARG A 85 -2.94 9.39 -7.36
C ARG A 85 -2.46 10.43 -6.36
#